data_AF-A0A845RLD9-F1
#
_entry.id   AF-A0A845RLD9-F1
#
_cell.length_a   1.000
_cell.length_b   1.000
_cell.length_c   1.000
_cell.angle_alpha   90.00
_cell.angle_beta   90.00
_cell.angle_gamma   90.00
#
_symmetry.space_group_name_H-M   'P 1'
#
loop_
_entity.id
_entity.type
_entity.pdbx_description
1 polymer ?
#
loop_
_entity_poly.entity_id
_entity_poly.type
_entity_poly.pdbx_seq_one_letter_code
_entity_poly.pdbx_strand_id
1 'polypeptide(L)'
;MILLAGGYDLSEIVESVTWSGDTKQVSRTLSFTLANKHSDPYLPKAALNEGDTVLMRTDGGKELFRGVIFDIDVTAGSPTVSYLAYDLLYYLIQSDISRVFEASPEKVAETVCGDLGIPFGSAAKTGISVYYPCIRKSAYEAIMAP
;
A
#
# COMPACT_ATOMS: atom_id res chain seq x y z
N MET A 1 -15.58 -8.31 9.02
CA MET A 1 -14.47 -7.55 8.38
C MET A 1 -15.08 -6.61 7.37
N ILE A 2 -14.55 -5.39 7.24
CA ILE A 2 -15.00 -4.41 6.26
C ILE A 2 -13.93 -4.21 5.19
N LEU A 3 -14.26 -4.41 3.91
CA LEU A 3 -13.38 -4.14 2.76
C LEU A 3 -14.02 -3.09 1.86
N LEU A 4 -13.36 -1.93 1.73
CA LEU A 4 -13.80 -0.85 0.87
C LEU A 4 -12.80 -0.64 -0.26
N ALA A 5 -13.24 -0.52 -1.51
CA ALA A 5 -12.37 -0.11 -2.61
C ALA A 5 -13.13 0.70 -3.67
N GLY A 6 -12.47 1.69 -4.28
CA GLY A 6 -13.08 2.51 -5.35
C GLY A 6 -14.39 3.21 -4.95
N GLY A 7 -14.61 3.44 -3.65
CA GLY A 7 -15.86 3.99 -3.11
C GLY A 7 -16.98 2.96 -2.84
N TYR A 8 -16.75 1.68 -3.10
CA TYR A 8 -17.70 0.60 -2.85
C TYR A 8 -17.38 -0.14 -1.54
N ASP A 9 -18.44 -0.62 -0.87
CA ASP A 9 -18.32 -1.64 0.17
C ASP A 9 -18.41 -3.03 -0.47
N LEU A 10 -17.34 -3.81 -0.34
CA LEU A 10 -17.15 -5.10 -1.00
C LEU A 10 -17.36 -6.27 -0.04
N SER A 11 -17.68 -6.02 1.24
CA SER A 11 -17.70 -7.04 2.28
C SER A 11 -18.60 -8.24 1.99
N GLU A 12 -19.70 -8.03 1.27
CA GLU A 12 -20.68 -9.09 0.95
C GLU A 12 -20.36 -9.83 -0.36
N ILE A 13 -19.41 -9.34 -1.16
CA ILE A 13 -19.11 -9.87 -2.50
C ILE A 13 -17.66 -10.35 -2.67
N VAL A 14 -16.82 -10.10 -1.67
CA VAL A 14 -15.44 -10.58 -1.66
C VAL A 14 -15.40 -12.06 -1.29
N GLU A 15 -14.78 -12.86 -2.15
CA GLU A 15 -14.68 -14.31 -1.93
C GLU A 15 -13.45 -14.68 -1.10
N SER A 16 -12.34 -13.97 -1.31
CA SER A 16 -11.11 -14.19 -0.56
C SER A 16 -10.37 -12.87 -0.36
N VAL A 17 -9.68 -12.78 0.79
CA VAL A 17 -8.79 -11.67 1.12
C VAL A 17 -7.54 -12.25 1.77
N THR A 18 -6.37 -11.87 1.24
CA THR A 18 -5.05 -12.22 1.77
C THR A 18 -4.28 -10.94 2.02
N TRP A 19 -4.04 -10.66 3.30
CA TRP A 19 -3.18 -9.57 3.75
C TRP A 19 -1.81 -10.13 4.13
N SER A 20 -0.76 -9.66 3.46
CA SER A 20 0.61 -10.16 3.63
C SER A 20 1.59 -9.03 3.90
N GLY A 21 2.61 -9.33 4.69
CA GLY A 21 3.64 -8.38 5.07
C GLY A 21 4.53 -8.94 6.18
N ASP A 22 5.83 -8.67 6.11
CA ASP A 22 6.78 -9.00 7.17
C ASP A 22 7.81 -7.87 7.38
N THR A 23 8.73 -8.05 8.32
CA THR A 23 9.76 -7.04 8.64
C THR A 23 10.87 -6.91 7.60
N LYS A 24 10.97 -7.83 6.64
CA LYS A 24 11.92 -7.83 5.53
C LYS A 24 11.31 -7.24 4.25
N GLN A 25 9.99 -7.06 4.23
CA GLN A 25 9.24 -6.42 3.14
C GLN A 25 9.00 -4.95 3.46
N VAL A 26 9.29 -4.08 2.50
CA VAL A 26 9.13 -2.62 2.66
C VAL A 26 7.65 -2.22 2.66
N SER A 27 6.85 -2.86 1.81
CA SER A 27 5.42 -2.61 1.63
C SER A 27 4.63 -3.87 1.93
N ARG A 28 3.49 -3.71 2.60
CA ARG A 28 2.50 -4.79 2.70
C ARG A 28 1.69 -4.87 1.42
N THR A 29 1.06 -6.03 1.24
CA THR A 29 0.15 -6.30 0.12
C THR A 29 -1.20 -6.76 0.64
N LEU A 30 -2.24 -6.43 -0.12
CA LEU A 30 -3.57 -6.97 0.04
C LEU A 30 -4.02 -7.52 -1.32
N SER A 31 -4.19 -8.83 -1.40
CA SER A 31 -4.82 -9.46 -2.56
C SER A 31 -6.23 -9.90 -2.20
N PHE A 32 -7.19 -9.64 -3.09
CA PHE A 32 -8.57 -10.06 -2.88
C PHE A 32 -9.22 -10.45 -4.21
N THR A 33 -10.25 -11.30 -4.12
CA THR A 33 -11.00 -11.75 -5.28
C THR A 33 -12.47 -11.39 -5.14
N LEU A 34 -13.05 -10.86 -6.22
CA LEU A 34 -14.49 -10.59 -6.31
C LEU A 34 -15.14 -11.59 -7.24
N ALA A 35 -16.36 -11.99 -6.93
CA ALA A 35 -17.18 -12.77 -7.85
C ALA A 35 -17.38 -12.02 -9.18
N ASN A 36 -17.29 -12.75 -10.29
CA ASN A 36 -17.38 -12.25 -11.65
C ASN A 36 -18.48 -12.99 -12.42
N LYS A 37 -19.74 -12.81 -12.00
CA LYS A 37 -20.89 -13.40 -12.69
C LYS A 37 -21.65 -12.33 -13.47
N HIS A 38 -21.23 -12.14 -14.73
CA HIS A 38 -21.86 -11.19 -15.66
C HIS A 38 -23.36 -11.47 -15.89
N SER A 39 -23.78 -12.72 -15.73
CA SER A 39 -25.17 -13.16 -15.91
C SER A 39 -26.04 -12.96 -14.67
N ASP A 40 -25.48 -12.64 -13.50
CA ASP A 40 -26.24 -12.47 -12.27
C ASP A 40 -26.66 -10.99 -12.11
N PRO A 41 -27.94 -10.65 -12.30
CA PRO A 41 -28.41 -9.27 -12.18
C PRO A 41 -28.42 -8.76 -10.74
N TYR A 42 -28.32 -9.65 -9.74
CA TYR A 42 -28.31 -9.29 -8.32
C TYR A 42 -26.90 -9.07 -7.78
N LEU A 43 -25.86 -9.47 -8.51
CA LEU A 43 -24.48 -9.24 -8.10
C LEU A 43 -24.15 -7.73 -8.23
N PRO A 44 -23.78 -7.06 -7.13
CA PRO A 44 -23.33 -5.67 -7.17
C PRO A 44 -22.15 -5.52 -8.12
N LYS A 45 -22.27 -4.59 -9.07
CA LYS A 45 -21.18 -4.25 -9.99
C LYS A 45 -20.29 -3.20 -9.35
N ALA A 46 -19.19 -3.63 -8.73
CA ALA A 46 -18.12 -2.73 -8.31
C ALA A 46 -17.18 -2.50 -9.50
N ALA A 47 -17.17 -1.28 -10.05
CA ALA A 47 -16.23 -0.89 -11.09
C ALA A 47 -14.93 -0.41 -10.42
N LEU A 48 -13.98 -1.32 -10.26
CA LEU A 48 -12.67 -1.04 -9.68
C LEU A 48 -11.63 -0.86 -10.79
N ASN A 49 -10.72 0.07 -10.59
CA ASN A 49 -9.62 0.37 -11.51
C ASN A 49 -8.29 0.37 -10.77
N GLU A 50 -7.20 0.19 -11.51
CA GLU A 50 -5.86 0.51 -11.02
C GLU A 50 -5.82 1.98 -10.57
N GLY A 51 -5.15 2.25 -9.46
CA GLY A 51 -5.15 3.56 -8.81
C GLY A 51 -6.25 3.76 -7.78
N ASP A 52 -7.28 2.91 -7.73
CA ASP A 52 -8.31 3.02 -6.71
C ASP A 52 -7.76 2.71 -5.32
N THR A 53 -8.20 3.48 -4.32
CA THR A 53 -7.84 3.25 -2.92
C THR A 53 -8.56 2.02 -2.38
N VAL A 54 -7.86 1.21 -1.59
CA VAL A 54 -8.39 0.06 -0.85
C VAL A 54 -8.20 0.28 0.65
N LEU A 55 -9.23 -0.01 1.43
CA LEU A 55 -9.22 0.05 2.89
C LEU A 55 -9.81 -1.25 3.46
N MET A 56 -9.02 -1.96 4.27
CA MET A 56 -9.48 -3.10 5.05
C MET A 56 -9.45 -2.76 6.54
N ARG A 57 -10.56 -3.03 7.24
CA ARG A 57 -10.67 -2.79 8.69
C ARG A 57 -11.47 -3.88 9.40
N THR A 58 -11.30 -3.98 10.71
CA THR A 58 -12.16 -4.84 11.56
C THR A 58 -13.57 -4.28 11.64
N ASP A 59 -14.54 -5.09 12.06
CA ASP A 59 -15.93 -4.63 12.29
C ASP A 59 -16.02 -3.54 13.37
N GLY A 60 -15.08 -3.55 14.32
CA GLY A 60 -14.91 -2.50 15.32
C GLY A 60 -14.24 -1.22 14.80
N GLY A 61 -13.97 -1.12 13.49
CA GLY A 61 -13.44 0.08 12.84
C GLY A 61 -11.92 0.23 12.86
N LYS A 62 -11.17 -0.73 13.40
CA LYS A 62 -9.70 -0.67 13.40
C LYS A 62 -9.16 -0.92 11.99
N GLU A 63 -8.47 0.07 11.44
CA GLU A 63 -7.77 -0.05 10.16
C GLU A 63 -6.65 -1.11 10.24
N LEU A 64 -6.63 -2.00 9.26
CA LEU A 64 -5.64 -3.06 9.12
C LEU A 64 -4.73 -2.81 7.92
N PHE A 65 -5.30 -2.32 6.82
CA PHE A 65 -4.58 -2.02 5.59
C PHE A 65 -5.20 -0.83 4.87
N ARG A 66 -4.36 0.03 4.31
CA ARG A 66 -4.74 1.09 3.38
C ARG A 66 -3.71 1.14 2.27
N GLY A 67 -4.19 1.10 1.03
CA GLY A 67 -3.33 1.02 -0.13
C GLY A 67 -4.04 1.39 -1.41
N VAL A 68 -3.41 1.06 -2.53
CA VAL A 68 -3.86 1.38 -3.88
C VAL A 68 -3.83 0.12 -4.72
N ILE A 69 -4.83 -0.10 -5.59
CA ILE A 69 -4.84 -1.20 -6.56
C ILE A 69 -3.77 -0.94 -7.62
N PHE A 70 -2.88 -1.92 -7.83
CA PHE A 70 -1.81 -1.85 -8.83
C PHE A 70 -1.97 -2.85 -9.96
N ASP A 71 -2.70 -3.94 -9.72
CA ASP A 71 -2.90 -4.98 -10.72
C ASP A 71 -4.31 -5.55 -10.60
N ILE A 72 -4.92 -5.79 -11.75
CA ILE A 72 -6.24 -6.38 -11.90
C ILE A 72 -6.14 -7.52 -12.91
N ASP A 73 -6.28 -8.75 -12.42
CA ASP A 73 -6.25 -9.94 -13.25
C ASP A 73 -7.67 -10.44 -13.55
N VAL A 74 -8.06 -10.29 -14.82
CA VAL A 74 -9.30 -10.81 -15.38
C VAL A 74 -8.97 -11.97 -16.31
N THR A 75 -9.15 -13.19 -15.81
CA THR A 75 -9.01 -14.40 -16.62
C THR A 75 -10.34 -14.75 -17.32
N ALA A 76 -10.29 -14.96 -18.64
CA ALA A 76 -11.47 -15.31 -19.43
C ALA A 76 -12.11 -16.63 -18.94
N GLY A 77 -13.42 -16.59 -18.66
CA GLY A 77 -14.16 -17.73 -18.13
C GLY A 77 -13.97 -17.99 -16.63
N SER A 78 -13.10 -17.23 -15.95
CA SER A 78 -13.00 -17.28 -14.50
C SER A 78 -14.28 -16.74 -13.86
N PRO A 79 -14.82 -17.42 -12.83
CA PRO A 79 -15.94 -16.89 -12.05
C PRO A 79 -15.51 -15.77 -11.11
N THR A 80 -14.25 -15.33 -11.11
CA THR A 80 -13.71 -14.27 -10.25
C THR A 80 -12.81 -13.30 -11.00
N VAL A 81 -12.63 -12.10 -10.44
CA VAL A 81 -11.56 -11.14 -10.78
C VAL A 81 -10.64 -11.00 -9.57
N SER A 82 -9.33 -11.03 -9.80
CA SER A 82 -8.32 -10.87 -8.75
C SER A 82 -7.75 -9.46 -8.76
N TYR A 83 -7.53 -8.92 -7.58
CA TYR A 83 -6.98 -7.58 -7.37
C TYR A 83 -5.75 -7.68 -6.47
N LEU A 84 -4.72 -6.90 -6.76
CA LEU A 84 -3.55 -6.73 -5.93
C LEU A 84 -3.37 -5.26 -5.59
N ALA A 85 -3.35 -4.98 -4.30
CA ALA A 85 -3.08 -3.64 -3.76
C ALA A 85 -1.81 -3.63 -2.92
N TYR A 86 -1.08 -2.52 -3.00
CA TYR A 86 0.08 -2.23 -2.15
C TYR A 86 -0.23 -1.08 -1.21
N ASP A 87 0.34 -1.11 0.01
CA ASP A 87 0.33 0.07 0.86
C ASP A 87 1.24 1.18 0.31
N LEU A 88 1.16 2.38 0.91
CA LEU A 88 1.87 3.54 0.41
C LEU A 88 3.41 3.41 0.50
N LEU A 89 3.94 2.48 1.30
CA LEU A 89 5.39 2.26 1.39
C LEU A 89 5.95 1.66 0.10
N TYR A 90 5.12 1.12 -0.79
CA TYR A 90 5.54 0.70 -2.12
C TYR A 90 6.25 1.82 -2.89
N TYR A 91 5.81 3.07 -2.71
CA TYR A 91 6.42 4.23 -3.35
C TYR A 91 7.85 4.52 -2.85
N LEU A 92 8.24 4.02 -1.66
CA LEU A 92 9.64 4.11 -1.21
C LEU A 92 10.58 3.31 -2.11
N ILE A 93 10.10 2.22 -2.69
CA ILE A 93 10.90 1.36 -3.59
C ILE A 93 10.89 1.93 -5.00
N GLN A 94 9.77 2.51 -5.45
CA GLN A 94 9.58 2.96 -6.83
C GLN A 94 10.10 4.39 -7.10
N SER A 95 10.35 5.19 -6.05
CA SER A 95 10.73 6.59 -6.20
C SER A 95 12.20 6.81 -5.88
N ASP A 96 12.89 7.54 -6.75
CA ASP A 96 14.28 7.94 -6.53
C ASP A 96 14.40 9.28 -5.78
N ILE A 97 15.34 9.34 -4.86
CA ILE A 97 15.74 10.53 -4.11
C ILE A 97 17.18 10.89 -4.48
N SER A 98 17.43 12.20 -4.62
CA SER A 98 18.79 12.76 -4.72
C SER A 98 18.89 13.98 -3.80
N ARG A 99 19.54 13.80 -2.66
CA ARG A 99 19.70 14.83 -1.61
C ARG A 99 20.90 14.48 -0.72
N VAL A 100 21.59 15.51 -0.23
CA VAL A 100 22.56 15.34 0.86
C VAL A 100 21.81 15.50 2.18
N PHE A 101 21.95 14.51 3.06
CA PHE A 101 21.37 14.52 4.39
C PHE A 101 22.42 14.85 5.44
N GLU A 102 22.09 15.79 6.32
CA GLU A 102 22.81 16.13 7.55
C GLU A 102 21.80 16.19 8.69
N ALA A 103 21.31 15.03 9.12
CA ALA A 103 20.23 14.91 10.09
C ALA A 103 20.28 13.55 10.81
N SER A 104 19.42 13.34 11.80
CA SER A 104 19.27 12.02 12.41
C SER A 104 18.48 11.05 11.52
N PRO A 105 18.69 9.72 11.61
CA PRO A 105 17.95 8.73 10.83
C PRO A 105 16.43 8.89 10.89
N GLU A 106 15.88 9.17 12.08
CA GLU A 106 14.44 9.43 12.23
C GLU A 106 13.97 10.68 11.46
N LYS A 107 14.82 11.70 11.33
CA LYS A 107 14.52 12.93 10.58
C LYS A 107 14.68 12.72 9.07
N VAL A 108 15.65 11.90 8.65
CA VAL A 108 15.79 11.47 7.25
C VAL A 108 14.53 10.71 6.82
N ALA A 109 14.06 9.74 7.62
CA ALA A 109 12.84 8.99 7.34
C ALA A 109 11.60 9.90 7.24
N GLU A 110 11.41 10.81 8.20
CA GLU A 110 10.32 11.80 8.14
C GLU A 110 10.37 12.64 6.86
N THR A 111 11.56 13.10 6.50
CA THR A 111 11.78 13.96 5.34
C THR A 111 11.48 13.23 4.03
N VAL A 112 12.01 12.02 3.86
CA VAL A 112 11.80 11.20 2.66
C VAL A 112 10.32 10.82 2.52
N CYS A 113 9.66 10.42 3.61
CA CYS A 113 8.22 10.16 3.59
C CYS A 113 7.43 11.41 3.20
N GLY A 114 7.80 12.57 3.74
CA GLY A 114 7.17 13.86 3.41
C GLY A 114 7.33 14.25 1.94
N ASP A 115 8.50 14.04 1.35
CA ASP A 115 8.75 14.30 -0.08
C ASP A 115 7.85 13.44 -0.99
N LEU A 116 7.44 12.25 -0.53
CA LEU A 116 6.54 11.33 -1.25
C LEU A 116 5.06 11.45 -0.84
N GLY A 117 4.72 12.36 0.07
CA GLY A 117 3.34 12.48 0.59
C GLY A 117 2.88 11.29 1.44
N ILE A 118 3.81 10.47 1.94
CA ILE A 118 3.53 9.33 2.81
C ILE A 118 3.45 9.82 4.26
N PRO A 119 2.34 9.56 4.99
CA PRO A 119 2.25 9.94 6.39
C PRO A 119 3.34 9.26 7.25
N PHE A 120 4.16 10.07 7.92
CA PHE A 120 5.13 9.59 8.89
C PHE A 120 4.50 9.53 10.29
N GLY A 121 4.52 8.37 10.92
CA GLY A 121 4.01 8.18 12.28
C GLY A 121 5.03 8.65 13.32
N SER A 122 5.90 7.74 13.73
CA SER A 122 6.98 8.03 14.67
C SER A 122 8.11 7.03 14.49
N ALA A 123 9.33 7.43 14.82
CA ALA A 123 10.48 6.54 14.92
C ALA A 123 11.17 6.71 16.28
N ALA A 124 11.93 5.69 16.69
CA ALA A 124 12.76 5.78 17.87
C ALA A 124 13.82 6.88 17.67
N LYS A 125 13.99 7.73 18.69
CA LYS A 125 14.99 8.80 18.65
C LYS A 125 16.36 8.21 18.89
N THR A 126 17.26 8.43 17.94
CA THR A 126 18.67 8.02 18.07
C THR A 126 19.51 9.14 18.67
N GLY A 127 19.19 10.40 18.33
CA GLY A 127 19.99 11.57 18.70
C GLY A 127 21.35 11.65 18.00
N ILE A 128 21.61 10.77 17.02
CA ILE A 128 22.86 10.73 16.26
C ILE A 128 22.62 11.42 14.93
N SER A 129 23.43 12.41 14.60
CA SER A 129 23.40 13.04 13.27
C SER A 129 24.33 12.29 12.32
N VAL A 130 23.90 12.12 11.08
CA VAL A 130 24.68 11.46 10.03
C VAL A 130 24.82 12.38 8.82
N TYR A 131 25.97 12.26 8.14
CA TYR A 131 26.21 12.89 6.85
C TYR A 131 26.10 11.84 5.76
N TYR A 132 25.13 11.98 4.86
CA TYR A 132 24.87 11.00 3.81
C TYR A 132 24.53 11.67 2.46
N PRO A 133 25.46 11.68 1.50
CA PRO A 133 25.19 12.15 0.14
C PRO A 133 24.44 11.07 -0.64
N CYS A 134 23.11 11.12 -0.58
CA CYS A 134 22.22 10.18 -1.26
C CYS A 134 21.95 10.65 -2.70
N ILE A 135 22.42 9.92 -3.70
CA ILE A 135 22.30 10.31 -5.12
C ILE A 135 21.69 9.17 -5.92
N ARG A 136 20.56 9.43 -6.57
CA ARG A 136 19.79 8.48 -7.39
C ARG A 136 19.64 7.11 -6.72
N LYS A 137 19.20 7.16 -5.46
CA LYS A 137 18.85 5.98 -4.69
C LYS A 137 17.35 5.92 -4.53
N SER A 138 16.81 4.71 -4.39
CA SER A 138 15.42 4.57 -3.98
C SER A 138 15.23 5.29 -2.63
N ALA A 139 14.03 5.84 -2.42
CA ALA A 139 13.67 6.44 -1.14
C ALA A 139 13.85 5.44 0.03
N TYR A 140 13.64 4.14 -0.22
CA TYR A 140 13.94 3.10 0.75
C TYR A 140 15.43 3.02 1.11
N GLU A 141 16.33 2.97 0.11
CA GLU A 141 17.77 3.02 0.37
C GLU A 141 18.17 4.30 1.10
N ALA A 142 17.54 5.43 0.76
CA ALA A 142 17.79 6.71 1.44
C ALA A 142 17.48 6.67 2.94
N ILE A 143 16.50 5.85 3.35
CA ILE A 143 16.12 5.65 4.76
C ILE A 143 16.96 4.59 5.45
N MET A 144 17.41 3.55 4.73
CA MET A 144 18.07 2.38 5.32
C MET A 144 19.60 2.49 5.41
N ALA A 145 20.21 3.33 4.57
CA ALA A 145 21.65 3.57 4.56
C ALA A 145 22.22 4.52 5.65
N PRO A 146 21.50 5.52 6.19
CA PRO A 146 22.02 6.45 7.19
C PRO A 146 22.27 5.83 8.57
#